data_AF-A0A932CL78-F1
#
_entry.id   AF-A0A932CL78-F1
#
_cell.length_a   1.000
_cell.length_b   1.000
_cell.length_c   1.000
_cell.angle_alpha   90.00
_cell.angle_beta   90.00
_cell.angle_gamma   90.00
#
_symmetry.space_group_name_H-M   'P 1'
#
loop_
_entity.id
_entity.type
_entity.pdbx_description
1 polymer ?
#
loop_
_entity_poly.entity_id
_entity_poly.type
_entity_poly.pdbx_seq_one_letter_code
_entity_poly.pdbx_strand_id
1 'polypeptide(L)'
;MEERLMDLKPEVIRILGREKAMCETAIARLKERYRLLEQQYGWSTDEFLEKFNAGEIGDEQEFFLWYALAEAEKDWQTTRDSLEELLTGSEIVGA
;
A
#
# COMPACT_ATOMS: atom_id res chain seq x y z
N MET A 1 -12.85 -21.76 -15.56
CA MET A 1 -11.40 -21.46 -15.47
C MET A 1 -11.00 -22.02 -14.11
N GLU A 2 -10.22 -23.09 -14.09
CA GLU A 2 -9.84 -23.77 -12.85
C GLU A 2 -8.72 -22.93 -12.21
N GLU A 3 -9.05 -22.25 -11.11
CA GLU A 3 -8.13 -21.43 -10.34
C GLU A 3 -7.10 -22.39 -9.73
N ARG A 4 -5.91 -22.46 -10.34
CA ARG A 4 -4.85 -23.37 -9.88
C ARG A 4 -4.33 -22.86 -8.55
N LEU A 5 -4.75 -23.50 -7.47
CA LEU A 5 -4.19 -23.29 -6.15
C LEU A 5 -2.68 -23.59 -6.17
N MET A 6 -1.91 -22.70 -5.54
CA MET A 6 -0.48 -22.87 -5.39
C MET A 6 -0.18 -23.67 -4.13
N ASP A 7 0.50 -24.80 -4.33
CA ASP A 7 1.02 -25.65 -3.28
C ASP A 7 2.24 -25.00 -2.61
N LEU A 8 2.01 -24.25 -1.52
CA LEU A 8 3.07 -23.60 -0.76
C LEU A 8 3.35 -24.34 0.55
N LYS A 9 4.64 -24.39 0.91
CA LYS A 9 5.05 -24.93 2.21
C LYS A 9 4.60 -24.01 3.35
N PRO A 10 4.25 -24.54 4.54
CA PRO A 10 3.87 -23.74 5.69
C PRO A 10 4.88 -22.65 6.07
N GLU A 11 6.18 -22.91 5.91
CA GLU A 11 7.23 -21.93 6.20
C GLU A 11 7.18 -20.74 5.24
N VAL A 12 6.83 -20.97 3.98
CA VAL A 12 6.67 -19.92 2.97
C VAL A 12 5.44 -19.08 3.30
N ILE A 13 4.30 -19.73 3.57
CA ILE A 13 3.06 -19.05 3.98
C ILE A 13 3.31 -18.14 5.19
N ARG A 14 4.04 -18.64 6.20
CA ARG A 14 4.38 -17.86 7.40
C ARG A 14 5.27 -16.64 7.08
N ILE A 15 6.25 -16.78 6.18
CA ILE A 15 7.12 -15.66 5.77
C ILE A 15 6.31 -14.61 4.99
N LEU A 16 5.49 -15.04 4.03
CA LEU A 16 4.63 -14.15 3.26
C LEU A 16 3.63 -13.40 4.15
N GLY A 17 3.03 -14.07 5.14
CA GLY A 17 2.16 -13.43 6.12
C GLY A 17 2.88 -12.39 6.98
N ARG A 18 4.14 -12.64 7.36
CA ARG A 18 4.95 -11.64 8.06
C ARG A 18 5.25 -10.43 7.18
N GLU A 19 5.59 -10.67 5.91
CA GLU A 19 5.88 -9.59 4.95
C GLU A 19 4.65 -8.73 4.70
N LYS A 20 3.46 -9.34 4.58
CA LYS A 20 2.18 -8.62 4.48
C LYS A 20 1.97 -7.70 5.70
N ALA A 21 2.17 -8.21 6.91
CA ALA A 21 2.04 -7.41 8.14
C ALA A 21 3.06 -6.24 8.19
N MET A 22 4.25 -6.42 7.61
CA MET A 22 5.23 -5.34 7.46
C MET A 22 4.74 -4.27 6.49
N CYS A 23 4.16 -4.67 5.35
CA CYS A 23 3.54 -3.75 4.39
C CYS A 23 2.41 -2.95 5.05
N GLU A 24 1.51 -3.61 5.79
CA GLU A 24 0.42 -2.96 6.53
C GLU A 24 0.94 -1.91 7.53
N THR A 25 2.01 -2.24 8.25
CA THR A 25 2.66 -1.31 9.19
C THR A 25 3.28 -0.12 8.45
N ALA A 26 3.91 -0.33 7.29
CA ALA A 26 4.49 0.73 6.48
C ALA A 26 3.41 1.68 5.94
N ILE A 27 2.32 1.13 5.40
CA ILE A 27 1.15 1.87 4.93
C ILE A 27 0.61 2.75 6.06
N ALA A 28 0.33 2.18 7.24
CA ALA A 28 -0.22 2.92 8.37
C ALA A 28 0.67 4.10 8.80
N ARG A 29 2.00 3.91 8.78
CA ARG A 29 2.96 4.99 9.09
C ARG A 29 2.96 6.09 8.05
N LEU A 30 2.82 5.76 6.76
CA LEU A 30 2.73 6.76 5.70
C LEU A 30 1.42 7.56 5.81
N LYS A 31 0.30 6.87 6.09
CA LYS A 31 -0.99 7.52 6.35
C LYS A 31 -0.92 8.57 7.45
N GLU A 32 -0.29 8.21 8.56
CA GLU A 32 -0.16 9.15 9.68
C GLU A 32 0.67 10.39 9.31
N ARG A 33 1.66 10.25 8.41
CA ARG A 33 2.51 11.37 8.00
C ARG A 33 1.77 12.38 7.14
N TYR A 34 0.96 11.93 6.17
CA TYR A 34 0.20 12.87 5.34
C TYR A 34 -1.11 13.31 5.98
N ARG A 35 -1.61 12.64 7.02
CA ARG A 35 -2.79 13.09 7.79
C ARG A 35 -2.64 14.51 8.33
N LEU A 36 -1.42 14.91 8.70
CA LEU A 36 -1.12 16.28 9.12
C LEU A 36 -1.29 17.28 7.97
N LEU A 37 -0.89 16.88 6.77
CA LEU A 37 -1.05 17.69 5.55
C LEU A 37 -2.53 17.78 5.15
N GLU A 38 -3.27 16.66 5.25
CA GLU A 38 -4.73 16.65 5.05
C GLU A 38 -5.44 17.64 5.97
N GLN A 39 -5.04 17.70 7.25
CA GLN A 39 -5.59 18.67 8.20
C GLN A 39 -5.15 20.11 7.91
N GLN A 40 -3.90 20.32 7.51
CA GLN A 40 -3.34 21.65 7.22
C GLN A 40 -4.00 22.29 6.00
N TYR A 41 -4.23 21.50 4.94
CA TYR A 41 -4.76 22.00 3.66
C TYR A 41 -6.26 21.77 3.48
N GLY A 42 -6.87 20.92 4.32
CA GLY A 42 -8.30 20.62 4.27
C GLY A 42 -8.71 19.73 3.09
N TRP A 43 -7.76 19.03 2.49
CA TRP A 43 -7.98 18.08 1.39
C TRP A 43 -7.67 16.67 1.85
N SER A 44 -8.40 15.69 1.36
CA SER A 44 -7.93 14.30 1.38
C SER A 44 -6.71 14.14 0.47
N THR A 45 -5.91 13.10 0.72
CA THR A 45 -4.77 12.78 -0.15
C THR A 45 -5.20 12.49 -1.59
N ASP A 46 -6.37 11.88 -1.80
CA ASP A 46 -6.93 11.64 -3.13
C ASP A 46 -7.24 12.97 -3.85
N GLU A 47 -7.91 13.91 -3.18
CA GLU A 47 -8.18 15.24 -3.73
C GLU A 47 -6.88 16.02 -4.00
N PHE A 48 -5.90 15.92 -3.11
CA PHE A 48 -4.58 16.50 -3.31
C PHE A 48 -3.92 15.94 -4.57
N LEU A 49 -3.92 14.62 -4.76
CA LEU A 49 -3.32 13.97 -5.93
C LEU A 49 -4.01 14.40 -7.24
N GLU A 50 -5.34 14.48 -7.26
CA GLU A 50 -6.07 14.98 -8.43
C GLU A 50 -5.64 16.40 -8.79
N LYS A 51 -5.60 17.30 -7.80
CA LYS A 51 -5.20 18.70 -7.98
C LYS A 51 -3.74 18.88 -8.39
N PHE A 52 -2.84 18.13 -7.74
CA PHE A 52 -1.40 18.16 -8.02
C PHE A 52 -1.11 17.68 -9.44
N ASN A 53 -1.71 16.55 -9.85
CA ASN A 53 -1.52 15.99 -11.19
C ASN A 53 -2.17 16.85 -12.29
N ALA A 54 -3.25 17.56 -11.98
CA ALA A 54 -3.89 18.52 -12.90
C ALA A 54 -3.10 19.85 -13.02
N GLY A 55 -2.11 20.08 -12.16
CA GLY A 55 -1.36 21.35 -12.10
C GLY A 55 -2.20 22.52 -11.57
N GLU A 56 -3.23 22.23 -10.77
CA GLU A 56 -4.15 23.25 -10.21
C GLU A 56 -3.61 23.90 -8.93
N ILE A 57 -2.59 23.30 -8.31
CA ILE A 57 -1.95 23.77 -7.08
C ILE A 57 -0.47 24.08 -7.35
N GLY A 58 0.14 24.84 -6.44
CA GLY A 58 1.51 25.34 -6.60
C GLY A 58 2.60 24.27 -6.56
N ASP A 59 3.83 24.73 -6.52
CA ASP A 59 5.06 23.93 -6.50
C ASP A 59 5.75 23.95 -5.13
N GLU A 60 4.97 24.09 -4.06
CA GLU A 60 5.48 24.06 -2.70
C GLU A 60 6.18 22.72 -2.41
N GLN A 61 7.33 22.78 -1.74
CA GLN A 61 8.11 21.59 -1.38
C GLN A 61 7.28 20.56 -0.60
N GLU A 62 6.32 21.04 0.20
CA GLU A 62 5.38 20.20 0.96
C GLU A 62 4.49 19.35 0.05
N PHE A 63 4.08 19.85 -1.12
CA PHE A 63 3.27 19.10 -2.09
C PHE A 63 4.09 17.99 -2.74
N PHE A 64 5.34 18.24 -3.10
CA PHE A 64 6.21 17.16 -3.58
C PHE A 64 6.44 16.08 -2.52
N LEU A 65 6.57 16.48 -1.25
CA LEU A 65 6.68 15.52 -0.14
C LEU A 65 5.37 14.72 0.03
N TRP A 66 4.21 15.38 -0.03
CA TRP A 66 2.92 14.71 0.06
C TRP A 66 2.74 13.70 -1.07
N TYR A 67 3.03 14.10 -2.31
CA TYR A 67 3.00 13.24 -3.48
C TYR A 67 3.90 12.02 -3.29
N ALA A 68 5.14 12.21 -2.86
CA ALA A 68 6.07 11.11 -2.60
C ALA A 68 5.58 10.16 -1.50
N LEU A 69 4.92 10.67 -0.45
CA LEU A 69 4.32 9.84 0.60
C LEU A 69 3.16 9.00 0.08
N ALA A 70 2.30 9.58 -0.76
CA ALA A 70 1.16 8.90 -1.36
C ALA A 70 1.60 7.84 -2.36
N GLU A 71 2.58 8.14 -3.22
CA GLU A 71 3.14 7.15 -4.15
C GLU A 71 3.83 6.00 -3.39
N ALA A 72 4.60 6.30 -2.34
CA ALA A 72 5.19 5.27 -1.50
C ALA A 72 4.11 4.38 -0.85
N GLU A 73 2.98 4.94 -0.41
CA GLU A 73 1.88 4.16 0.16
C GLU A 73 1.30 3.20 -0.88
N LYS A 74 1.10 3.69 -2.11
CA LYS A 74 0.57 2.91 -3.23
C LYS A 74 1.48 1.73 -3.60
N ASP A 75 2.79 1.91 -3.56
CA ASP A 75 3.76 0.83 -3.80
C ASP A 75 3.64 -0.27 -2.72
N TRP A 76 3.53 0.12 -1.45
CA TRP A 76 3.32 -0.82 -0.35
C TRP A 76 1.95 -1.51 -0.44
N GLN A 77 0.90 -0.81 -0.87
CA GLN A 77 -0.42 -1.40 -1.10
C GLN A 77 -0.40 -2.43 -2.21
N THR A 78 0.25 -2.12 -3.33
CA THR A 78 0.41 -3.06 -4.44
C THR A 78 1.12 -4.33 -3.98
N THR A 79 2.20 -4.18 -3.22
CA THR A 79 2.95 -5.31 -2.65
C THR A 79 2.09 -6.13 -1.68
N ARG A 80 1.37 -5.46 -0.76
CA ARG A 80 0.43 -6.12 0.17
C ARG A 80 -0.63 -6.91 -0.57
N ASP A 81 -1.21 -6.34 -1.63
CA ASP A 81 -2.31 -6.95 -2.37
C ASP A 81 -1.84 -8.18 -3.17
N SER A 82 -0.66 -8.11 -3.77
CA SER A 82 -0.03 -9.29 -4.39
C SER A 82 0.26 -10.39 -3.35
N LEU A 83 0.72 -10.03 -2.14
CA LEU A 83 0.94 -11.00 -1.07
C LEU A 83 -0.37 -11.63 -0.59
N GLU A 84 -1.45 -10.84 -0.50
CA GLU A 84 -2.77 -11.33 -0.10
C GLU A 84 -3.36 -12.28 -1.14
N GLU A 85 -3.23 -11.95 -2.43
CA GLU A 85 -3.65 -12.81 -3.54
C GLU A 85 -2.92 -14.16 -3.49
N LEU A 86 -1.59 -14.13 -3.30
CA LEU A 86 -0.79 -15.35 -3.17
C LEU A 86 -1.22 -16.19 -1.96
N LEU A 87 -1.44 -15.57 -0.81
CA LEU A 87 -1.86 -16.27 0.40
C LEU A 87 -3.27 -16.88 0.28
N THR A 88 -4.20 -16.17 -0.35
CA THR A 88 -5.58 -16.62 -0.56
C THR A 88 -5.66 -17.74 -1.59
N GLY A 89 -4.82 -17.69 -2.63
CA GLY A 89 -4.73 -18.71 -3.68
C GLY A 89 -3.84 -19.92 -3.34
N SER A 90 -3.41 -20.10 -2.08
CA SER A 90 -2.52 -21.21 -1.69
C SER A 90 -3.21 -22.26 -0.83
N GLU A 91 -2.95 -23.55 -1.09
CA GLU A 91 -3.30 -24.66 -0.18
C GLU A 91 -2.08 -25.09 0.64
N ILE A 92 -2.33 -25.55 1.87
CA ILE A 92 -1.27 -26.08 2.74
C ILE A 92 -0.89 -27.47 2.24
N VAL A 93 0.34 -27.62 1.74
CA VAL A 93 0.88 -28.93 1.36
C VAL A 93 1.19 -29.75 2.62
N GLY A 94 0.41 -30.81 2.84
CA GLY A 94 0.74 -31.89 3.78
C GLY A 94 -0.05 -31.94 5.09
N ALA A 95 -1.38 -32.09 4.99
CA ALA A 95 -2.20 -32.60 6.10
C ALA A 95 -2.19 -34.14 6.14
#